data_AF-K1SUF9-F1
#
_entry.id   AF-K1SUF9-F1
#
_cell.length_a   1.000
_cell.length_b   1.000
_cell.length_c   1.000
_cell.angle_alpha   90.00
_cell.angle_beta   90.00
_cell.angle_gamma   90.00
#
_symmetry.space_group_name_H-M   'P 1'
#
loop_
_entity.id
_entity.type
_entity.pdbx_description
1 polymer ?
#
loop_
_entity_poly.entity_id
_entity_poly.type
_entity_poly.pdbx_seq_one_letter_code
_entity_poly.pdbx_strand_id
1 'polypeptide(L)'
;MYPPEIGGKMPEKRKKGQHLTWENRQEIQLGLKNHLSFAAIADVIGCSPDTISKEIRKHRYFKERTKTAGNYNRVNDCKYKDTCKKRNLCNKKKGYHCRIQCKKCYKCMTLCDAYKPYVCPIEHKAPYVCNACEKSATCRYDKYLYNANCAHHEYLETLKSSREGIDMTKAELIELDELISPL
;
A
#
# COMPACT_ATOMS: atom_id res chain seq x y z
N MET A 1 -44.77 8.82 -9.76
CA MET A 1 -44.38 9.30 -8.41
C MET A 1 -42.87 9.32 -8.35
N TYR A 2 -42.25 10.49 -8.35
CA TYR A 2 -40.82 10.62 -8.08
C TYR A 2 -40.59 10.49 -6.57
N PRO A 3 -39.56 9.76 -6.10
CA PRO A 3 -39.19 9.75 -4.70
C PRO A 3 -38.70 11.14 -4.26
N PRO A 4 -38.95 11.55 -3.00
CA PRO A 4 -38.61 12.86 -2.50
C PRO A 4 -37.09 13.07 -2.41
N GLU A 5 -36.65 14.26 -2.84
CA GLU A 5 -35.28 14.71 -2.75
C GLU A 5 -34.87 14.89 -1.29
N ILE A 6 -34.00 14.02 -0.80
CA ILE A 6 -33.39 14.15 0.51
C ILE A 6 -32.35 15.25 0.41
N GLY A 7 -32.76 16.47 0.78
CA GLY A 7 -31.89 17.64 0.88
C GLY A 7 -30.83 17.47 1.97
N GLY A 8 -29.77 16.72 1.65
CA GLY A 8 -28.52 16.77 2.40
C GLY A 8 -27.77 18.04 2.03
N LYS A 9 -27.55 18.95 2.98
CA LYS A 9 -26.61 20.07 2.79
C LYS A 9 -25.29 19.51 2.23
N MET A 10 -24.90 19.97 1.04
CA MET A 10 -23.58 19.66 0.49
C MET A 10 -22.51 20.07 1.52
N PRO A 11 -21.53 19.22 1.83
CA PRO A 11 -20.49 19.57 2.80
C PRO A 11 -19.77 20.84 2.33
N GLU A 12 -19.56 21.78 3.25
CA GLU A 12 -18.82 23.01 2.96
C GLU A 12 -17.43 22.66 2.40
N LYS A 13 -17.05 23.30 1.29
CA LYS A 13 -15.76 23.05 0.65
C LYS A 13 -14.63 23.41 1.61
N ARG A 14 -13.72 22.45 1.81
CA ARG A 14 -12.56 22.60 2.66
C ARG A 14 -11.62 23.68 2.14
N LYS A 15 -11.05 24.51 3.03
CA LYS A 15 -10.12 25.57 2.62
C LYS A 15 -8.80 24.96 2.14
N LYS A 16 -8.23 25.51 1.06
CA LYS A 16 -6.95 25.07 0.50
C LYS A 16 -5.84 25.23 1.54
N GLY A 17 -4.94 24.25 1.64
CA GLY A 17 -3.83 24.26 2.59
C GLY A 17 -4.14 23.65 3.96
N GLN A 18 -5.39 23.24 4.23
CA GLN A 18 -5.72 22.55 5.48
C GLN A 18 -5.22 21.09 5.46
N HIS A 19 -4.60 20.64 6.55
CA HIS A 19 -4.16 19.25 6.72
C HIS A 19 -5.32 18.32 7.03
N LEU A 20 -5.40 17.14 6.41
CA LEU A 20 -6.47 16.17 6.71
C LEU A 20 -6.54 15.88 8.22
N THR A 21 -7.75 15.90 8.78
CA THR A 21 -7.98 15.54 10.18
C THR A 21 -7.99 14.02 10.34
N TRP A 22 -8.19 13.53 11.55
CA TRP A 22 -8.37 12.10 11.80
C TRP A 22 -9.69 11.60 11.18
N GLU A 23 -10.77 12.36 11.32
CA GLU A 23 -12.11 12.04 10.77
C GLU A 23 -12.06 11.93 9.25
N ASN A 24 -11.35 12.84 8.58
CA ASN A 24 -11.17 12.75 7.12
C ASN A 24 -10.47 11.44 6.70
N ARG A 25 -9.50 10.96 7.48
CA ARG A 25 -8.81 9.70 7.18
C ARG A 25 -9.71 8.50 7.46
N GLN A 26 -10.58 8.58 8.46
CA GLN A 26 -11.61 7.57 8.71
C GLN A 26 -12.58 7.47 7.53
N GLU A 27 -13.02 8.61 6.97
CA GLU A 27 -13.84 8.65 5.75
C GLU A 27 -13.12 8.02 4.55
N ILE A 28 -11.81 8.27 4.38
CA ILE A 28 -11.00 7.60 3.35
C ILE A 28 -11.02 6.09 3.55
N GLN A 29 -10.76 5.62 4.77
CA GLN A 29 -10.74 4.17 5.06
C GLN A 29 -12.11 3.52 4.81
N LEU A 30 -13.19 4.16 5.24
CA LEU A 30 -14.55 3.69 5.05
C LEU A 30 -14.93 3.66 3.57
N GLY A 31 -14.65 4.74 2.83
CA GLY A 31 -14.89 4.82 1.41
C GLY A 31 -14.11 3.78 0.61
N LEU A 32 -12.84 3.55 0.98
CA LEU A 32 -12.03 2.47 0.41
C LEU A 32 -12.67 1.10 0.66
N LYS A 33 -13.12 0.81 1.88
CA LYS A 33 -13.80 -0.45 2.23
C LYS A 33 -15.09 -0.66 1.43
N ASN A 34 -15.80 0.42 1.14
CA ASN A 34 -17.05 0.43 0.39
C ASN A 34 -16.86 0.53 -1.14
N HIS A 35 -15.63 0.35 -1.65
CA HIS A 35 -15.31 0.42 -3.08
C HIS A 35 -15.65 1.77 -3.74
N LEU A 36 -15.69 2.85 -2.97
CA LEU A 36 -15.95 4.19 -3.52
C LEU A 36 -14.76 4.69 -4.35
N SER A 37 -15.07 5.47 -5.39
CA SER A 37 -14.04 6.14 -6.19
C SER A 37 -13.37 7.25 -5.38
N PHE A 38 -12.15 7.65 -5.76
CA PHE A 38 -11.50 8.80 -5.12
C PHE A 38 -12.31 10.09 -5.27
N ALA A 39 -13.11 10.23 -6.33
CA ALA A 39 -14.02 11.36 -6.50
C ALA A 39 -15.12 11.34 -5.44
N ALA A 40 -15.82 10.21 -5.28
CA ALA A 40 -16.88 10.09 -4.28
C ALA A 40 -16.37 10.31 -2.84
N ILE A 41 -15.18 9.77 -2.51
CA ILE A 41 -14.55 10.00 -1.21
C ILE A 41 -14.18 11.47 -1.02
N ALA A 42 -13.63 12.11 -2.07
CA ALA A 42 -13.25 13.51 -2.03
C ALA A 42 -14.45 14.44 -1.87
N ASP A 43 -15.59 14.11 -2.48
CA ASP A 43 -16.84 14.87 -2.36
C ASP A 43 -17.38 14.87 -0.93
N VAL A 44 -17.33 13.72 -0.24
CA VAL A 44 -17.73 13.61 1.19
C VAL A 44 -16.85 14.47 2.09
N ILE A 45 -15.53 14.47 1.85
CA ILE A 45 -14.55 15.21 2.67
C ILE A 45 -14.47 16.70 2.27
N GLY A 46 -14.97 17.06 1.09
CA GLY A 46 -14.84 18.40 0.52
C GLY A 46 -13.42 18.74 0.05
N CYS A 47 -12.67 17.77 -0.50
CA CYS A 47 -11.31 17.97 -1.02
C CYS A 47 -11.16 17.49 -2.49
N SER A 48 -9.93 17.33 -2.99
CA SER A 48 -9.69 16.84 -4.37
C SER A 48 -9.40 15.33 -4.41
N PRO A 49 -9.75 14.62 -5.50
CA PRO A 49 -9.39 13.19 -5.67
C PRO A 49 -7.87 12.96 -5.62
N ASP A 50 -7.08 13.93 -6.08
CA ASP A 50 -5.63 13.92 -5.98
C ASP A 50 -5.13 13.96 -4.53
N THR A 51 -5.81 14.71 -3.64
CA THR A 51 -5.52 14.72 -2.20
C THR A 51 -5.69 13.32 -1.61
N ILE A 52 -6.79 12.64 -1.96
CA ILE A 52 -7.07 11.26 -1.53
C ILE A 52 -5.99 10.30 -2.07
N SER A 53 -5.66 10.39 -3.35
CA SER A 53 -4.62 9.57 -3.99
C SER A 53 -3.25 9.74 -3.33
N LYS A 54 -2.85 10.98 -3.02
CA LYS A 54 -1.56 11.29 -2.37
C LYS A 54 -1.54 10.78 -0.94
N GLU A 55 -2.60 11.01 -0.17
CA GLU A 55 -2.76 10.50 1.19
C GLU A 55 -2.60 8.97 1.25
N ILE A 56 -3.34 8.24 0.40
CA ILE A 56 -3.29 6.78 0.37
C ILE A 56 -1.90 6.28 -0.03
N ARG A 57 -1.31 6.84 -1.09
CA ARG A 57 0.02 6.38 -1.54
C ARG A 57 1.11 6.67 -0.52
N LYS A 58 1.01 7.79 0.20
CA LYS A 58 1.96 8.19 1.23
C LYS A 58 1.87 7.30 2.48
N HIS A 59 0.64 7.04 2.94
CA HIS A 59 0.40 6.41 4.25
C HIS A 59 -0.10 4.95 4.17
N ARG A 60 -0.11 4.33 2.99
CA ARG A 60 -0.33 2.88 2.87
C ARG A 60 0.86 2.15 3.49
N TYR A 61 0.58 1.11 4.26
CA TYR A 61 1.61 0.24 4.81
C TYR A 61 1.70 -1.08 4.05
N PHE A 62 2.91 -1.61 3.98
CA PHE A 62 3.18 -2.93 3.45
C PHE A 62 2.81 -3.99 4.49
N LYS A 63 1.97 -4.94 4.09
CA LYS A 63 1.64 -6.14 4.85
C LYS A 63 2.21 -7.34 4.10
N GLU A 64 3.28 -7.89 4.66
CA GLU A 64 3.87 -9.13 4.16
C GLU A 64 2.80 -10.24 4.15
N ARG A 65 2.83 -11.09 3.13
CA ARG A 65 2.01 -12.31 3.07
C ARG A 65 2.15 -13.11 4.36
N THR A 66 1.03 -13.67 4.83
CA THR A 66 1.02 -14.52 6.02
C THR A 66 1.86 -15.78 5.80
N LYS A 67 2.96 -15.89 6.54
CA LYS A 67 3.79 -17.09 6.63
C LYS A 67 3.12 -18.08 7.57
N THR A 68 2.14 -18.85 7.10
CA THR A 68 1.55 -19.93 7.93
C THR A 68 2.64 -20.95 8.27
N ALA A 69 2.84 -21.23 9.57
CA ALA A 69 3.73 -22.27 10.05
C ALA A 69 3.38 -23.60 9.37
N GLY A 70 4.36 -24.21 8.68
CA GLY A 70 4.18 -25.41 7.87
C GLY A 70 4.22 -25.19 6.35
N ASN A 71 4.06 -23.96 5.86
CA ASN A 71 4.18 -23.62 4.44
C ASN A 71 5.50 -22.88 4.15
N TYR A 72 6.63 -23.56 4.37
CA TYR A 72 7.96 -23.13 3.91
C TYR A 72 8.09 -23.09 2.38
N ASN A 73 7.03 -23.47 1.65
CA ASN A 73 6.99 -23.39 0.21
C ASN A 73 6.84 -21.93 -0.22
N ARG A 74 7.96 -21.36 -0.67
CA ARG A 74 8.01 -20.20 -1.58
C ARG A 74 6.82 -20.31 -2.53
N VAL A 75 5.80 -19.48 -2.32
CA VAL A 75 4.60 -19.49 -3.14
C VAL A 75 5.10 -19.25 -4.56
N ASN A 76 4.92 -20.24 -5.44
CA ASN A 76 5.21 -20.03 -6.86
C ASN A 76 4.37 -18.83 -7.31
N ASP A 77 5.05 -17.71 -7.51
CA ASP A 77 4.53 -16.40 -7.86
C ASP A 77 4.56 -16.18 -9.37
N CYS A 78 4.84 -17.22 -10.15
CA CYS A 78 4.81 -17.15 -11.60
C CYS A 78 3.45 -16.63 -12.09
N LYS A 79 3.48 -15.58 -12.92
CA LYS A 79 2.33 -14.98 -13.60
C LYS A 79 1.49 -16.03 -14.34
N TYR A 80 2.13 -17.06 -14.88
CA TYR A 80 1.49 -18.11 -15.66
C TYR A 80 1.17 -19.37 -14.84
N LYS A 81 1.31 -19.32 -13.50
CA LYS A 81 1.15 -20.49 -12.64
C LYS A 81 -0.13 -21.27 -12.94
N ASP A 82 -1.29 -20.62 -12.96
CA ASP A 82 -2.56 -21.35 -13.04
C ASP A 82 -2.85 -21.93 -14.44
N THR A 83 -2.20 -21.40 -15.49
CA THR A 83 -2.34 -21.85 -16.89
C THR A 83 -1.18 -22.72 -17.38
N CYS A 84 -0.05 -22.76 -16.65
CA CYS A 84 1.15 -23.48 -17.07
C CYS A 84 0.94 -25.01 -17.07
N LYS A 85 1.16 -25.63 -18.25
CA LYS A 85 1.08 -27.08 -18.45
C LYS A 85 2.46 -27.78 -18.46
N LYS A 86 3.57 -27.03 -18.32
CA LYS A 86 4.92 -27.61 -18.31
C LYS A 86 5.09 -28.62 -17.17
N ARG A 87 5.85 -29.68 -17.44
CA ARG A 87 6.26 -30.72 -16.49
C ARG A 87 7.77 -30.91 -16.58
N ASN A 88 8.33 -31.80 -15.76
CA ASN A 88 9.74 -32.18 -15.86
C ASN A 88 10.76 -31.05 -15.60
N LEU A 89 10.39 -29.99 -14.87
CA LEU A 89 11.30 -28.88 -14.56
C LEU A 89 12.58 -29.32 -13.83
N CYS A 90 12.45 -30.26 -12.89
CA CYS A 90 13.52 -30.56 -11.96
C CYS A 90 14.56 -31.56 -12.51
N ASN A 91 14.58 -31.88 -13.81
CA ASN A 91 15.39 -32.91 -14.49
C ASN A 91 16.67 -33.30 -13.72
N LYS A 92 16.53 -34.25 -12.77
CA LYS A 92 17.59 -34.52 -11.78
C LYS A 92 18.68 -35.41 -12.37
N LYS A 93 18.36 -36.27 -13.33
CA LYS A 93 19.26 -37.20 -14.06
C LYS A 93 18.65 -37.61 -15.41
N LYS A 94 19.47 -38.09 -16.35
CA LYS A 94 19.04 -38.70 -17.62
C LYS A 94 18.11 -39.90 -17.30
N GLY A 95 16.88 -39.89 -17.83
CA GLY A 95 15.85 -40.90 -17.54
C GLY A 95 14.93 -40.60 -16.35
N TYR A 96 15.16 -39.53 -15.57
CA TYR A 96 14.26 -39.13 -14.47
C TYR A 96 13.33 -37.99 -14.88
N HIS A 97 12.03 -38.25 -14.88
CA HIS A 97 10.99 -37.27 -15.22
C HIS A 97 10.27 -36.76 -13.95
N CYS A 98 10.38 -35.47 -13.65
CA CYS A 98 9.64 -34.86 -12.55
C CYS A 98 8.14 -34.80 -12.89
N ARG A 99 7.35 -35.68 -12.28
CA ARG A 99 5.89 -35.78 -12.47
C ARG A 99 5.11 -34.56 -11.97
N ILE A 100 5.73 -33.71 -11.14
CA ILE A 100 5.13 -32.50 -10.59
C ILE A 100 4.91 -31.49 -11.71
N GLN A 101 3.69 -30.98 -11.85
CA GLN A 101 3.39 -29.88 -12.76
C GLN A 101 4.13 -28.61 -12.32
N CYS A 102 4.66 -27.85 -13.28
CA CYS A 102 5.40 -26.61 -13.03
C CYS A 102 4.69 -25.69 -12.03
N LYS A 103 3.37 -25.54 -12.16
CA LYS A 103 2.52 -24.73 -11.27
C LYS A 103 2.54 -25.11 -9.78
N LYS A 104 2.89 -26.35 -9.46
CA LYS A 104 3.04 -26.86 -8.08
C LYS A 104 4.51 -27.01 -7.66
N CYS A 105 5.44 -26.74 -8.57
CA CYS A 105 6.87 -26.89 -8.31
C CYS A 105 7.45 -25.63 -7.67
N TYR A 106 8.06 -25.76 -6.49
CA TYR A 106 8.76 -24.67 -5.80
C TYR A 106 10.01 -24.19 -6.56
N LYS A 107 10.54 -24.99 -7.49
CA LYS A 107 11.67 -24.63 -8.35
C LYS A 107 11.27 -23.90 -9.63
N CYS A 108 9.99 -23.57 -9.81
CA CYS A 108 9.54 -22.81 -11.00
C CYS A 108 10.31 -21.49 -11.13
N MET A 109 10.49 -20.75 -10.03
CA MET A 109 11.19 -19.46 -10.02
C MET A 109 12.65 -19.54 -10.45
N THR A 110 13.28 -20.72 -10.38
CA THR A 110 14.71 -20.91 -10.66
C THR A 110 14.99 -21.74 -11.91
N LEU A 111 14.12 -22.70 -12.24
CA LEU A 111 14.36 -23.66 -13.34
C LEU A 111 13.41 -23.51 -14.52
N CYS A 112 12.31 -22.78 -14.39
CA CYS A 112 11.37 -22.61 -15.49
C CYS A 112 11.83 -21.46 -16.39
N ASP A 113 12.23 -21.78 -17.61
CA ASP A 113 12.50 -20.85 -18.71
C ASP A 113 11.35 -19.86 -19.00
N ALA A 114 10.10 -20.29 -18.82
CA ALA A 114 8.91 -19.46 -19.00
C ALA A 114 8.47 -18.72 -17.71
N TYR A 115 9.28 -18.77 -16.65
CA TYR A 115 8.96 -18.07 -15.41
C TYR A 115 8.90 -16.56 -15.66
N LYS A 116 7.87 -15.93 -15.08
CA LYS A 116 7.77 -14.48 -14.99
C LYS A 116 7.10 -14.14 -13.67
N PRO A 117 7.68 -13.28 -12.82
CA PRO A 117 7.04 -12.92 -11.56
C PRO A 117 5.69 -12.25 -11.81
N TYR A 118 4.69 -12.59 -10.99
CA TYR A 118 3.43 -11.86 -10.93
C TYR A 118 3.64 -10.54 -10.17
N VAL A 119 3.28 -9.44 -10.82
CA VAL A 119 3.25 -8.11 -10.19
C VAL A 119 1.80 -7.73 -9.99
N CYS A 120 1.41 -7.40 -8.76
CA CYS A 120 0.05 -7.04 -8.44
C CYS A 120 -0.30 -5.67 -9.04
N PRO A 121 -1.32 -5.53 -9.91
CA PRO A 121 -1.65 -4.24 -10.53
C PRO A 121 -2.05 -3.17 -9.51
N ILE A 122 -2.53 -3.58 -8.34
CA ILE A 122 -2.99 -2.68 -7.28
C ILE A 122 -1.86 -1.80 -6.73
N GLU A 123 -0.60 -2.17 -6.94
CA GLU A 123 0.52 -1.35 -6.51
C GLU A 123 0.59 -0.02 -7.29
N HIS A 124 0.20 -0.07 -8.58
CA HIS A 124 0.32 1.03 -9.54
C HIS A 124 -1.02 1.53 -10.08
N LYS A 125 -2.14 0.90 -9.70
CA LYS A 125 -3.49 1.30 -10.09
C LYS A 125 -4.33 1.63 -8.86
N ALA A 126 -5.20 2.63 -9.00
CA ALA A 126 -6.18 2.96 -7.98
C ALA A 126 -7.00 1.71 -7.59
N PRO A 127 -7.28 1.51 -6.28
CA PRO A 127 -7.09 2.45 -5.18
C PRO A 127 -5.72 2.40 -4.50
N TYR A 128 -4.69 1.76 -5.09
CA TYR A 128 -3.33 1.63 -4.53
C TYR A 128 -3.19 0.74 -3.28
N VAL A 129 -4.31 0.19 -2.78
CA VAL A 129 -4.40 -0.62 -1.56
C VAL A 129 -5.42 -1.74 -1.70
N CYS A 130 -5.23 -2.79 -0.91
CA CYS A 130 -6.00 -4.04 -0.93
C CYS A 130 -7.25 -4.01 -0.03
N ASN A 131 -7.59 -2.89 0.61
CA ASN A 131 -8.68 -2.76 1.59
C ASN A 131 -10.02 -3.32 1.07
N ALA A 132 -10.28 -3.14 -0.22
CA ALA A 132 -11.48 -3.61 -0.93
C ALA A 132 -11.12 -4.54 -2.11
N CYS A 133 -9.98 -5.22 -2.06
CA CYS A 133 -9.67 -6.20 -3.09
C CYS A 133 -10.56 -7.43 -2.91
N GLU A 134 -11.38 -7.77 -3.91
CA GLU A 134 -12.27 -8.95 -3.90
C GLU A 134 -11.50 -10.25 -3.63
N LYS A 135 -10.27 -10.32 -4.14
CA LYS A 135 -9.38 -11.48 -3.96
C LYS A 135 -8.63 -11.43 -2.64
N SER A 136 -8.82 -10.42 -1.78
CA SER A 136 -8.00 -10.21 -0.57
C SER A 136 -8.00 -11.41 0.37
N ALA A 137 -9.13 -12.11 0.53
CA ALA A 137 -9.27 -13.29 1.37
C ALA A 137 -8.42 -14.47 0.88
N THR A 138 -8.31 -14.66 -0.44
CA THR A 138 -7.56 -15.77 -1.06
C THR A 138 -6.19 -15.35 -1.60
N CYS A 139 -5.87 -14.05 -1.56
CA CYS A 139 -4.62 -13.50 -2.07
C CYS A 139 -3.45 -13.92 -1.17
N ARG A 140 -2.48 -14.59 -1.80
CA ARG A 140 -1.26 -15.12 -1.16
C ARG A 140 -0.01 -14.25 -1.41
N TYR A 141 -0.21 -13.08 -2.01
CA TYR A 141 0.84 -12.10 -2.28
C TYR A 141 0.87 -11.05 -1.17
N ASP A 142 1.94 -10.28 -1.16
CA ASP A 142 2.05 -9.12 -0.28
C ASP A 142 0.95 -8.11 -0.60
N LYS A 143 0.60 -7.31 0.40
CA LYS A 143 -0.54 -6.40 0.35
C LYS A 143 -0.08 -5.01 0.72
N TYR A 144 -0.67 -4.02 0.08
CA TYR A 144 -0.67 -2.65 0.61
C TYR A 144 -2.02 -2.40 1.27
N LEU A 145 -2.03 -1.83 2.47
CA LEU A 145 -3.26 -1.53 3.19
C LEU A 145 -3.22 -0.08 3.68
N TYR A 146 -4.38 0.54 3.75
CA TYR A 146 -4.57 1.84 4.37
C TYR A 146 -5.27 1.65 5.73
N ASN A 147 -4.74 2.28 6.77
CA ASN A 147 -5.39 2.36 8.08
C ASN A 147 -5.33 3.81 8.56
N ALA A 148 -6.48 4.40 8.86
CA ALA A 148 -6.61 5.81 9.23
C ALA A 148 -5.87 6.15 10.53
N ASN A 149 -5.88 5.26 11.52
CA ASN A 149 -5.14 5.47 12.77
C ASN A 149 -3.64 5.47 12.53
N CYS A 150 -3.13 4.49 11.76
CA CYS A 150 -1.72 4.44 11.38
C CYS A 150 -1.31 5.67 10.58
N ALA A 151 -2.10 6.06 9.56
CA ALA A 151 -1.85 7.22 8.73
C ALA A 151 -1.86 8.54 9.51
N HIS A 152 -2.81 8.69 10.45
CA HIS A 152 -2.88 9.86 11.30
C HIS A 152 -1.70 9.94 12.26
N HIS A 153 -1.34 8.84 12.89
CA HIS A 153 -0.18 8.75 13.78
C HIS A 153 1.11 9.10 13.04
N GLU A 154 1.37 8.48 11.88
CA GLU A 154 2.54 8.76 11.04
C GLU A 154 2.60 10.24 10.60
N TYR A 155 1.45 10.82 10.25
CA TYR A 155 1.36 12.23 9.92
C TYR A 155 1.74 13.14 11.10
N LEU A 156 1.26 12.84 12.31
CA LEU A 156 1.60 13.62 13.51
C LEU A 156 3.09 13.49 13.85
N GLU A 157 3.68 12.29 13.75
CA GLU A 157 5.11 12.07 13.97
C GLU A 157 5.96 12.80 12.92
N THR A 158 5.53 12.82 11.66
CA THR A 158 6.18 13.61 10.62
C THR A 158 6.09 15.11 10.93
N LEU A 159 4.95 15.59 11.43
CA LEU A 159 4.75 17.00 11.77
C LEU A 159 5.64 17.44 12.94
N LYS A 160 5.81 16.58 13.94
CA LYS A 160 6.74 16.80 15.07
C LYS A 160 8.18 16.83 14.58
N SER A 161 8.64 15.77 13.92
CA SER A 161 10.03 15.65 13.46
C SER A 161 10.42 16.71 12.43
N SER A 162 9.49 17.19 11.60
CA SER A 162 9.75 18.32 10.68
C SER A 162 10.01 19.65 11.40
N ARG A 163 9.65 19.74 12.69
CA ARG A 163 9.85 20.91 13.56
C ARG A 163 10.88 20.65 14.65
N GLU A 164 11.44 19.44 14.68
CA GLU A 164 12.62 19.13 15.47
C GLU A 164 13.82 19.67 14.71
N GLY A 165 14.28 20.84 15.17
CA GLY A 165 15.54 21.44 14.78
C GLY A 165 16.38 21.71 16.03
N ILE A 166 17.53 22.34 15.84
CA ILE A 166 18.32 22.80 16.98
C ILE A 166 17.53 23.95 17.62
N ASP A 167 16.95 23.71 18.81
CA ASP A 167 16.40 24.74 19.67
C ASP A 167 17.55 25.55 20.25
N MET A 168 18.13 26.40 19.40
CA MET A 168 19.31 27.16 19.71
C MET A 168 19.08 28.58 19.24
N THR A 169 19.20 29.50 20.19
CA THR A 169 19.18 30.92 19.92
C THR A 169 20.38 31.29 19.05
N LYS A 170 20.29 32.44 18.37
CA LYS A 170 21.44 32.97 17.61
C LYS A 170 22.70 33.09 18.47
N ALA A 171 22.56 33.37 19.76
CA ALA A 171 23.68 33.50 20.68
C ALA A 171 24.40 32.16 20.89
N GLU A 172 23.65 31.09 21.19
CA GLU A 172 24.21 29.76 21.40
C GLU A 172 24.82 29.17 20.11
N LEU A 173 24.28 29.52 18.93
CA LEU A 173 24.86 29.16 17.65
C LEU A 173 26.21 29.86 17.41
N ILE A 174 26.32 31.13 17.80
CA ILE A 174 27.56 31.92 17.69
C ILE A 174 28.60 31.40 18.68
N GLU A 175 28.24 31.11 19.94
CA GLU A 175 29.16 30.50 20.90
C GLU A 175 29.71 29.17 20.41
N LEU A 176 28.85 28.34 19.80
CA LEU A 176 29.28 27.10 19.21
C LEU A 176 30.22 27.35 18.03
N ASP A 177 29.91 28.29 17.13
CA ASP A 177 30.75 28.65 15.98
C ASP A 177 32.13 29.17 16.39
N GLU A 178 32.21 29.97 17.45
CA GLU A 178 33.46 30.47 18.05
C GLU A 178 34.31 29.35 18.68
N LEU A 179 33.67 28.29 19.21
CA LEU A 179 34.37 27.15 19.81
C LEU A 179 34.99 26.21 18.76
N ILE A 180 34.33 26.02 17.60
CA ILE A 180 34.77 25.03 16.58
C ILE A 180 35.52 25.65 15.40
N SER A 181 35.47 26.97 15.19
CA SER A 181 36.22 27.61 14.12
C SER A 181 37.72 27.70 14.48
N PRO A 182 38.63 27.07 13.69
CA PRO A 182 40.06 27.24 13.90
C PRO A 182 40.45 28.70 13.60
N LEU A 183 41.29 29.28 14.45
CA LEU A 183 41.99 30.54 14.17
C LEU A 183 42.85 30.45 12.91
#